data_AF-A0A512UJS0-F1
#
_entry.id   AF-A0A512UJS0-F1
#
_cell.length_a   1.000
_cell.length_b   1.000
_cell.length_c   1.000
_cell.angle_alpha   90.00
_cell.angle_beta   90.00
_cell.angle_gamma   90.00
#
_symmetry.space_group_name_H-M   'P 1'
#
loop_
_entity.id
_entity.type
_entity.pdbx_description
1 polymer ?
#
loop_
_entity_poly.entity_id
_entity_poly.type
_entity_poly.pdbx_seq_one_letter_code
_entity_poly.pdbx_strand_id
1 'polypeptide(L)'
;MTLQMNLVFGALVTQMAIVAILLVPLPYPVRLRIVNGWAALRKNANFKVGSIFVSGIMILQFTDCVQKLQKYHRTEHLDMGVGLSPDKLASKFYAQRNLYLSGAVLYLGLSIHTVFSIMGKLVAKETSYRAAQKEAVKDDSKEISALKESIKKRDIEIAAMKKQIEGVQKAYDALTESTERSKDD
;
A
#
# COMPACT_ATOMS: atom_id res chain seq x y z
N MET A 1 -13.71 38.70 -0.27
CA MET A 1 -13.21 37.66 0.66
C MET A 1 -11.91 38.13 1.26
N THR A 2 -11.65 37.88 2.55
CA THR A 2 -10.37 38.24 3.15
C THR A 2 -9.26 37.35 2.58
N LEU A 3 -8.03 37.88 2.47
CA LEU A 3 -6.89 37.14 1.93
C LEU A 3 -6.65 35.81 2.68
N GLN A 4 -6.90 35.81 3.99
CA GLN A 4 -6.88 34.61 4.83
C GLN A 4 -7.85 33.51 4.35
N MET A 5 -9.08 33.86 3.98
CA MET A 5 -10.07 32.86 3.53
C MET A 5 -9.77 32.30 2.15
N ASN A 6 -9.11 33.07 1.28
CA ASN A 6 -8.61 32.56 0.01
C ASN A 6 -7.49 31.53 0.21
N LEU A 7 -6.59 31.75 1.19
CA LEU A 7 -5.55 30.78 1.54
C LEU A 7 -6.14 29.48 2.09
N VAL A 8 -7.12 29.58 3.00
CA VAL A 8 -7.83 28.39 3.54
C VAL A 8 -8.53 27.63 2.42
N PHE A 9 -9.20 28.35 1.51
CA PHE A 9 -9.86 27.73 0.35
C PHE A 9 -8.85 27.04 -0.59
N GLY A 10 -7.71 27.68 -0.88
CA GLY A 10 -6.65 27.07 -1.69
C GLY A 10 -6.07 25.80 -1.04
N ALA A 11 -5.86 25.83 0.28
CA ALA A 11 -5.45 24.65 1.04
C ALA A 11 -6.48 23.52 0.95
N LEU A 12 -7.77 23.83 1.06
CA LEU A 12 -8.86 22.86 0.93
C LEU A 12 -8.85 22.17 -0.44
N VAL A 13 -8.81 22.96 -1.53
CA VAL A 13 -8.81 22.42 -2.89
C VAL A 13 -7.58 21.55 -3.14
N THR A 14 -6.42 21.99 -2.66
CA THR A 14 -5.17 21.22 -2.77
C THR A 14 -5.26 19.90 -2.02
N GLN A 15 -5.75 19.91 -0.79
CA GLN A 15 -5.93 18.70 0.02
C GLN A 15 -6.95 17.74 -0.60
N MET A 16 -8.06 18.26 -1.15
CA MET A 16 -9.06 17.44 -1.85
C MET A 16 -8.46 16.74 -3.06
N ALA A 17 -7.68 17.46 -3.88
CA ALA A 17 -6.99 16.86 -5.02
C ALA A 17 -6.00 15.76 -4.59
N ILE A 18 -5.22 16.00 -3.52
CA ILE A 18 -4.28 15.02 -2.96
C ILE A 18 -5.01 13.77 -2.49
N VAL A 19 -6.09 13.91 -1.71
CA VAL A 19 -6.88 12.78 -1.21
C VAL A 19 -7.54 12.02 -2.35
N ALA A 20 -8.09 12.71 -3.35
CA ALA A 20 -8.68 12.08 -4.52
C ALA A 20 -7.65 11.22 -5.28
N ILE A 21 -6.44 11.75 -5.51
CA ILE A 21 -5.35 11.00 -6.15
C ILE A 21 -4.92 9.79 -5.32
N LEU A 22 -4.84 9.94 -3.99
CA LEU A 22 -4.42 8.86 -3.09
C LEU A 22 -5.47 7.75 -2.90
N LEU A 23 -6.76 8.08 -3.03
CA LEU A 23 -7.88 7.13 -2.91
C LEU A 23 -8.04 6.27 -4.16
N VAL A 24 -7.57 6.73 -5.32
CA VAL A 24 -7.54 5.90 -6.53
C VAL A 24 -6.69 4.66 -6.26
N PRO A 25 -7.11 3.46 -6.69
CA PRO A 25 -6.30 2.24 -6.57
C PRO A 25 -5.05 2.36 -7.46
N LEU A 26 -3.99 2.97 -6.91
CA LEU A 26 -2.73 3.17 -7.60
C LEU A 26 -1.97 1.84 -7.75
N PRO A 27 -1.23 1.63 -8.84
CA PRO A 27 -0.41 0.43 -8.99
C PRO A 27 0.76 0.41 -7.98
N TYR A 28 1.20 -0.79 -7.57
CA TYR A 28 2.26 -1.00 -6.58
C TYR A 28 3.52 -0.12 -6.72
N PRO A 29 4.16 0.00 -7.91
CA PRO A 29 5.38 0.82 -8.03
C PRO A 29 5.13 2.30 -7.72
N VAL A 30 3.92 2.80 -7.99
CA VAL A 30 3.55 4.19 -7.67
C VAL A 30 3.34 4.35 -6.17
N ARG A 31 2.66 3.39 -5.51
CA ARG A 31 2.50 3.39 -4.04
C ARG A 31 3.84 3.40 -3.32
N LEU A 32 4.81 2.59 -3.79
CA LEU A 32 6.15 2.53 -3.22
C LEU A 32 6.89 3.88 -3.36
N ARG A 33 6.83 4.51 -4.54
CA ARG A 33 7.42 5.85 -4.76
C ARG A 33 6.78 6.91 -3.87
N ILE A 34 5.46 6.89 -3.74
CA ILE A 34 4.72 7.83 -2.90
C ILE A 34 5.09 7.65 -1.42
N VAL A 35 5.11 6.42 -0.91
CA VAL A 35 5.47 6.13 0.49
C VAL A 35 6.92 6.50 0.77
N ASN A 36 7.85 6.14 -0.13
CA ASN A 36 9.27 6.48 0.03
C ASN A 36 9.51 7.99 -0.06
N GLY A 37 8.86 8.67 -1.00
CA GLY A 37 8.91 10.13 -1.12
C GLY A 37 8.35 10.82 0.11
N TRP A 38 7.22 10.34 0.63
CA TRP A 38 6.62 10.84 1.87
C TRP A 38 7.52 10.61 3.09
N ALA A 39 8.13 9.43 3.20
CA ALA A 39 9.09 9.12 4.27
C ALA A 39 10.34 10.01 4.19
N ALA A 40 10.88 10.23 2.98
CA ALA A 40 12.01 11.14 2.76
C ALA A 40 11.65 12.58 3.12
N LEU A 41 10.45 13.03 2.74
CA LEU A 41 9.98 14.37 3.05
C LEU A 41 9.80 14.58 4.57
N ARG A 42 9.29 13.56 5.29
CA ARG A 42 9.16 13.58 6.76
C ARG A 42 10.50 13.50 7.49
N LYS A 43 11.52 12.89 6.88
CA LYS A 43 12.89 12.83 7.42
C LYS A 43 13.55 14.23 7.48
N ASN A 44 13.16 15.13 6.58
CA ASN A 44 13.66 16.50 6.58
C ASN A 44 13.09 17.29 7.77
N ALA A 45 13.95 17.68 8.71
CA ALA A 45 13.57 18.40 9.92
C ALA A 45 12.81 19.71 9.62
N ASN A 46 13.27 20.48 8.62
CA ASN A 46 12.64 21.73 8.21
C ASN A 46 11.19 21.52 7.74
N PHE A 47 10.93 20.44 6.98
CA PHE A 47 9.59 20.11 6.51
C PHE A 47 8.69 19.67 7.67
N LYS A 48 9.21 18.86 8.60
CA LYS A 48 8.47 18.43 9.80
C LYS A 48 8.03 19.62 10.64
N VAL A 49 8.94 20.56 10.91
CA VAL A 49 8.62 21.78 11.68
C VAL A 49 7.60 22.63 10.92
N GLY A 50 7.79 22.86 9.61
CA GLY A 50 6.86 23.62 8.79
C GLY A 50 5.45 23.01 8.76
N SER A 51 5.35 21.68 8.63
CA SER A 51 4.05 20.97 8.62
C SER A 51 3.32 21.05 9.97
N ILE A 52 4.05 20.99 11.09
CA ILE A 52 3.47 21.18 12.43
C ILE A 52 3.00 22.61 12.61
N PHE A 53 3.80 23.60 12.19
CA PHE A 53 3.46 25.01 12.29
C PHE A 53 2.20 25.36 11.49
N VAL A 54 2.12 24.92 10.22
CA VAL A 54 0.94 25.12 9.36
C VAL A 54 -0.30 24.44 9.95
N SER A 55 -0.17 23.19 10.43
CA SER A 55 -1.26 22.48 11.10
C SER A 55 -1.72 23.22 12.37
N GLY A 56 -0.78 23.75 13.16
CA GLY A 56 -1.06 24.54 14.36
C GLY A 56 -1.83 25.82 14.05
N ILE A 57 -1.43 26.56 13.00
CA ILE A 57 -2.17 27.75 12.54
C ILE A 57 -3.59 27.37 12.13
N MET A 58 -3.80 26.26 11.40
CA MET A 58 -5.14 25.83 10.98
C MET A 58 -6.02 25.47 12.19
N ILE A 59 -5.44 24.85 13.23
CA ILE A 59 -6.17 24.55 14.48
C ILE A 59 -6.54 25.84 15.21
N LEU A 60 -5.62 26.81 15.30
CA LEU A 60 -5.90 28.11 15.91
C LEU A 60 -6.99 28.87 15.16
N GLN A 61 -6.94 28.88 13.82
CA GLN A 61 -7.98 29.50 12.98
C GLN A 61 -9.36 28.84 13.18
N PHE A 62 -9.40 27.52 13.26
CA PHE A 62 -10.62 26.80 13.56
C PHE A 62 -11.17 27.17 14.94
N THR A 63 -10.30 27.21 15.95
CA THR A 63 -10.67 27.58 17.32
C THR A 63 -11.18 29.02 17.39
N ASP A 64 -10.54 29.97 16.70
CA ASP A 64 -11.02 31.35 16.58
C ASP A 64 -12.42 31.41 15.94
N CYS A 65 -12.66 30.64 14.87
CA CYS A 65 -13.98 30.57 14.25
C CYS A 65 -15.05 29.99 15.20
N VAL A 66 -14.71 28.98 15.99
CA VAL A 66 -15.61 28.39 17.01
C VAL A 66 -15.95 29.44 18.08
N GLN A 67 -14.94 30.09 18.64
CA GLN A 67 -15.12 31.12 19.67
C GLN A 67 -15.98 32.28 19.17
N LYS A 68 -15.73 32.72 17.93
CA LYS A 68 -16.50 33.79 17.29
C LYS A 68 -17.98 33.40 17.11
N LEU A 69 -18.25 32.16 16.70
CA LEU A 69 -19.62 31.66 16.55
C LEU A 69 -20.33 31.50 17.90
N GLN A 70 -19.63 31.00 18.93
CA GLN A 70 -20.16 30.90 20.29
C GLN A 70 -20.52 32.27 20.87
N LYS A 71 -19.72 33.30 20.59
CA LYS A 71 -20.01 34.68 20.99
C LYS A 71 -21.33 35.16 20.40
N TYR A 72 -21.57 34.93 19.11
CA TYR A 72 -22.85 35.28 18.47
C TYR A 72 -24.03 34.54 19.09
N HIS A 73 -23.88 33.24 19.39
CA HIS A 73 -24.92 32.44 20.03
C HIS A 73 -25.25 32.93 21.45
N ARG A 74 -24.24 33.37 22.20
CA ARG A 74 -24.43 33.93 23.55
C ARG A 74 -25.14 35.29 23.53
N THR A 75 -24.81 36.14 22.57
CA THR A 75 -25.45 37.45 22.41
C THR A 75 -26.92 37.31 21.96
N GLU A 76 -27.23 36.31 21.13
CA GLU A 76 -28.60 36.01 20.68
C GLU A 76 -29.54 35.60 21.83
N HIS A 77 -29.03 34.88 22.85
CA HIS A 77 -29.81 34.54 24.04
C HIS A 77 -30.08 35.73 24.98
N LEU A 78 -29.25 36.77 24.93
CA LEU A 78 -29.39 37.95 25.79
C LEU A 78 -30.33 39.01 25.17
N ASP A 79 -30.37 39.10 23.83
CA ASP A 79 -31.21 40.02 23.07
C ASP A 79 -32.61 39.42 22.75
N MET A 80 -33.21 38.64 23.67
CA MET A 80 -34.51 37.93 23.55
C MET A 80 -35.76 38.86 23.42
N GLY A 81 -35.65 39.96 22.67
CA GLY A 81 -36.76 40.90 22.43
C GLY A 81 -36.53 41.89 21.28
N VAL A 82 -35.32 42.03 20.74
CA VAL A 82 -35.03 42.90 19.58
C VAL A 82 -34.37 42.03 18.52
N GLY A 83 -35.07 41.79 17.40
CA GLY A 83 -34.56 40.96 16.31
C GLY A 83 -33.14 41.36 15.90
N LEU A 84 -32.29 40.36 15.67
CA LEU A 84 -30.90 40.56 15.23
C LEU A 84 -30.87 41.50 14.01
N SER A 85 -30.15 42.63 14.13
CA SER A 85 -29.95 43.55 13.01
C SER A 85 -29.42 42.80 11.78
N PRO A 86 -29.88 43.10 10.56
CA PRO A 86 -29.49 42.40 9.34
C PRO A 86 -27.96 42.21 9.18
N ASP A 87 -27.16 43.18 9.63
CA ASP A 87 -25.70 43.13 9.62
C ASP A 87 -25.10 42.08 10.56
N LYS A 88 -25.71 41.88 11.74
CA LYS A 88 -25.30 40.85 12.70
C LYS A 88 -25.64 39.46 12.16
N LEU A 89 -26.80 39.33 11.50
CA LEU A 89 -27.22 38.08 10.87
C LEU A 89 -26.28 37.70 9.71
N ALA A 90 -25.91 38.65 8.86
CA ALA A 90 -24.92 38.43 7.80
C ALA A 90 -23.55 38.00 8.39
N SER A 91 -23.10 38.66 9.46
CA SER A 91 -21.85 38.31 10.15
C SER A 91 -21.87 36.90 10.74
N LYS A 92 -23.01 36.43 11.27
CA LYS A 92 -23.21 35.05 11.75
C LYS A 92 -23.07 34.03 10.61
N PHE A 93 -23.68 34.28 9.45
CA PHE A 93 -23.54 33.40 8.28
C PHE A 93 -22.09 33.34 7.76
N TYR A 94 -21.37 34.46 7.77
CA TYR A 94 -19.94 34.47 7.41
C TYR A 94 -19.10 33.64 8.38
N ALA A 95 -19.32 33.78 9.69
CA ALA A 95 -18.60 33.00 10.70
C ALA A 95 -18.90 31.49 10.56
N GLN A 96 -20.16 31.12 10.34
CA GLN A 96 -20.58 29.73 10.16
C GLN A 96 -19.94 29.08 8.93
N ARG A 97 -19.94 29.76 7.77
CA ARG A 97 -19.28 29.26 6.55
C ARG A 97 -17.78 29.09 6.76
N ASN A 98 -17.12 30.09 7.34
CA ASN A 98 -15.68 30.05 7.56
C ASN A 98 -15.29 28.92 8.54
N LEU A 99 -16.14 28.64 9.54
CA LEU A 99 -15.97 27.50 10.44
C LEU A 99 -16.00 26.17 9.68
N TYR A 100 -17.00 25.94 8.82
CA TYR A 100 -17.07 24.71 8.02
C TYR A 100 -15.87 24.57 7.08
N LEU A 101 -15.45 25.67 6.45
CA LEU A 101 -14.29 25.66 5.55
C LEU A 101 -13.01 25.30 6.30
N SER A 102 -12.76 25.93 7.45
CA SER A 102 -11.60 25.64 8.30
C SER A 102 -11.64 24.22 8.89
N GLY A 103 -12.83 23.74 9.27
CA GLY A 103 -13.02 22.38 9.77
C GLY A 103 -12.77 21.32 8.70
N ALA A 104 -13.21 21.56 7.47
CA ALA A 104 -12.96 20.67 6.35
C ALA A 104 -11.46 20.55 6.03
N VAL A 105 -10.70 21.65 6.08
CA VAL A 105 -9.24 21.64 5.89
C VAL A 105 -8.53 20.79 6.96
N LEU A 106 -8.95 20.91 8.22
CA LEU A 106 -8.40 20.10 9.31
C LEU A 106 -8.74 18.62 9.14
N TYR A 107 -9.99 18.32 8.82
CA TYR A 107 -10.45 16.96 8.57
C TYR A 107 -9.66 16.30 7.43
N LEU A 108 -9.50 16.99 6.30
CA LEU A 108 -8.71 16.48 5.19
C LEU A 108 -7.23 16.31 5.54
N GLY A 109 -6.64 17.24 6.30
CA GLY A 109 -5.27 17.10 6.79
C GLY A 109 -5.07 15.81 7.59
N LEU A 110 -6.02 15.48 8.48
CA LEU A 110 -6.01 14.23 9.24
C LEU A 110 -6.26 13.01 8.34
N SER A 111 -7.19 13.12 7.39
CA SER A 111 -7.48 12.08 6.40
C SER A 111 -6.23 11.71 5.60
N ILE A 112 -5.48 12.71 5.10
CA ILE A 112 -4.21 12.50 4.39
C ILE A 112 -3.22 11.71 5.27
N HIS A 113 -3.06 12.08 6.53
CA HIS A 113 -2.18 11.37 7.45
C HIS A 113 -2.58 9.89 7.61
N THR A 114 -3.87 9.62 7.77
CA THR A 114 -4.43 8.26 7.89
C THR A 114 -4.20 7.46 6.61
N VAL A 115 -4.47 8.05 5.44
CA VAL A 115 -4.28 7.39 4.15
C VAL A 115 -2.82 7.01 3.94
N PHE A 116 -1.86 7.90 4.22
CA PHE A 116 -0.43 7.57 4.15
C PHE A 116 -0.02 6.46 5.12
N SER A 117 -0.58 6.44 6.34
CA SER A 117 -0.31 5.38 7.33
C SER A 117 -0.79 4.01 6.85
N ILE A 118 -2.02 3.94 6.32
CA ILE A 118 -2.59 2.72 5.76
C ILE A 118 -1.79 2.28 4.52
N MET A 119 -1.48 3.22 3.62
CA MET A 119 -0.69 2.95 2.41
C MET A 119 0.68 2.37 2.78
N GLY A 120 1.36 2.92 3.80
CA GLY A 120 2.63 2.40 4.28
C GLY A 120 2.55 0.96 4.79
N LYS A 121 1.52 0.65 5.59
CA LYS A 121 1.28 -0.74 6.07
C LYS A 121 0.99 -1.70 4.91
N LEU A 122 0.24 -1.23 3.92
CA LEU A 122 -0.13 -2.03 2.75
C LEU A 122 1.11 -2.36 1.90
N VAL A 123 1.95 -1.36 1.62
CA VAL A 123 3.20 -1.55 0.86
C VAL A 123 4.17 -2.46 1.59
N ALA A 124 4.31 -2.33 2.92
CA ALA A 124 5.15 -3.22 3.71
C ALA A 124 4.70 -4.68 3.60
N LYS A 125 3.39 -4.93 3.75
CA LYS A 125 2.80 -6.27 3.63
C LYS A 125 2.96 -6.86 2.24
N GLU A 126 2.72 -6.06 1.20
CA GLU A 126 2.88 -6.50 -0.20
C GLU A 126 4.35 -6.81 -0.53
N THR A 127 5.29 -6.06 0.03
CA THR A 127 6.72 -6.30 -0.15
C THR A 127 7.17 -7.61 0.49
N SER A 128 6.74 -7.88 1.74
CA SER A 128 7.02 -9.16 2.41
C SER A 128 6.39 -10.34 1.67
N TYR A 129 5.16 -10.19 1.19
CA TYR A 129 4.48 -11.23 0.42
C TYR A 129 5.21 -11.55 -0.90
N ARG A 130 5.63 -10.51 -1.63
CA ARG A 130 6.41 -10.66 -2.87
C ARG A 130 7.80 -11.26 -2.63
N ALA A 131 8.42 -10.98 -1.48
CA ALA A 131 9.71 -11.58 -1.11
C ALA A 131 9.54 -13.08 -0.83
N ALA A 132 8.57 -13.45 0.00
CA ALA A 132 8.27 -14.85 0.31
C ALA A 132 7.89 -15.65 -0.95
N GLN A 133 7.09 -15.07 -1.85
CA GLN A 133 6.73 -15.74 -3.11
C GLN A 133 7.94 -15.92 -4.03
N LYS A 134 8.86 -14.95 -4.09
CA LYS A 134 10.11 -15.10 -4.86
C LYS A 134 11.03 -16.17 -4.27
N GLU A 135 11.06 -16.33 -2.96
CA GLU A 135 11.83 -17.39 -2.29
C GLU A 135 11.22 -18.75 -2.57
N ALA A 136 9.90 -18.90 -2.43
CA ALA A 136 9.20 -20.14 -2.77
C ALA A 136 9.43 -20.57 -4.23
N VAL A 137 9.30 -19.64 -5.19
CA VAL A 137 9.55 -19.94 -6.62
C VAL A 137 11.01 -20.33 -6.88
N LYS A 138 11.96 -19.73 -6.16
CA LYS A 138 13.37 -20.10 -6.28
C LYS A 138 13.64 -21.49 -5.72
N ASP A 139 12.97 -21.85 -4.64
CA ASP A 139 13.12 -23.16 -4.00
C ASP A 139 12.52 -24.25 -4.91
N ASP A 140 11.27 -24.06 -5.36
CA ASP A 140 10.62 -24.94 -6.34
C ASP A 140 11.46 -25.10 -7.61
N SER A 141 12.02 -24.01 -8.14
CA SER A 141 12.88 -24.07 -9.33
C SER A 141 14.16 -24.88 -9.09
N LYS A 142 14.75 -24.83 -7.90
CA LYS A 142 15.93 -25.61 -7.55
C LYS A 142 15.55 -27.09 -7.39
N GLU A 143 14.48 -27.38 -6.67
CA GLU A 143 13.99 -28.75 -6.50
C GLU A 143 13.66 -29.40 -7.85
N ILE A 144 12.92 -28.70 -8.72
CA ILE A 144 12.60 -29.18 -10.07
C ILE A 144 13.87 -29.45 -10.87
N SER A 145 14.89 -28.59 -10.77
CA SER A 145 16.16 -28.79 -11.48
C SER A 145 16.92 -30.02 -10.99
N ALA A 146 16.97 -30.24 -9.67
CA ALA A 146 17.60 -31.40 -9.04
C ALA A 146 16.86 -32.71 -9.36
N LEU A 147 15.52 -32.67 -9.34
CA LEU A 147 14.67 -33.81 -9.70
C LEU A 147 14.87 -34.20 -11.17
N LYS A 148 14.97 -33.20 -12.07
CA LYS A 148 15.21 -33.43 -13.49
C LYS A 148 16.57 -34.06 -13.78
N GLU A 149 17.61 -33.67 -13.04
CA GLU A 149 18.93 -34.32 -13.15
C GLU A 149 18.91 -35.76 -12.64
N SER A 150 18.19 -36.00 -11.55
CA SER A 150 18.02 -37.34 -10.96
C SER A 150 17.27 -38.29 -11.89
N ILE A 151 16.22 -37.81 -12.55
CA ILE A 151 15.47 -38.56 -13.58
C ILE A 151 16.40 -38.94 -14.74
N LYS A 152 17.20 -37.99 -15.25
CA LYS A 152 18.16 -38.29 -16.34
C LYS A 152 19.17 -39.37 -15.95
N LYS A 153 19.71 -39.34 -14.73
CA LYS A 153 20.63 -40.37 -14.24
C LYS A 153 19.94 -41.73 -14.18
N ARG A 154 18.71 -41.78 -13.66
CA ARG A 154 17.90 -43.01 -13.59
C ARG A 154 17.55 -43.55 -14.97
N ASP A 155 17.24 -42.72 -15.95
CA ASP A 155 17.00 -43.15 -17.33
C ASP A 155 18.23 -43.80 -17.97
N ILE A 156 19.43 -43.23 -17.72
CA ILE A 156 20.70 -43.82 -18.17
C ILE A 156 20.94 -45.17 -17.50
N GLU A 157 20.73 -45.27 -16.18
CA GLU A 157 20.85 -46.52 -15.42
C GLU A 157 19.88 -47.60 -15.94
N ILE A 158 18.62 -47.23 -16.20
CA ILE A 158 17.61 -48.14 -16.76
C ILE A 158 18.02 -48.63 -18.15
N ALA A 159 18.52 -47.74 -19.01
CA ALA A 159 19.00 -48.11 -20.34
C ALA A 159 20.21 -49.06 -20.27
N ALA A 160 21.15 -48.80 -19.36
CA ALA A 160 22.29 -49.67 -19.12
C ALA A 160 21.87 -51.05 -18.58
N MET A 161 20.95 -51.09 -17.61
CA MET A 161 20.41 -52.34 -17.06
C MET A 161 19.67 -53.16 -18.12
N LYS A 162 18.85 -52.52 -18.97
CA LYS A 162 18.20 -53.22 -20.10
C LYS A 162 19.23 -53.88 -21.03
N LYS A 163 20.31 -53.17 -21.35
CA LYS A 163 21.41 -53.72 -22.16
C LYS A 163 22.13 -54.88 -21.49
N GLN A 164 22.30 -54.83 -20.17
CA GLN A 164 22.87 -55.94 -19.40
C GLN A 164 21.93 -57.16 -19.40
N ILE A 165 20.62 -56.96 -19.20
CA ILE A 165 19.63 -58.04 -19.27
C ILE A 165 19.63 -58.71 -20.65
N GLU A 166 19.64 -57.93 -21.73
CA GLU A 166 19.74 -58.48 -23.10
C GLU A 166 21.04 -59.28 -23.30
N GLY A 167 22.16 -58.81 -22.75
CA GLY A 167 23.43 -59.53 -22.79
C GLY A 167 23.39 -60.85 -22.03
N VAL A 168 22.80 -60.86 -20.83
CA VAL A 168 22.62 -62.06 -20.00
C VAL A 168 21.65 -63.04 -20.67
N GLN A 169 20.56 -62.55 -21.24
CA GLN A 169 19.57 -63.39 -21.94
C GLN A 169 20.19 -64.10 -23.14
N LYS A 170 20.96 -63.38 -23.96
CA LYS A 170 21.71 -63.99 -25.07
C LYS A 170 22.71 -65.04 -24.61
N ALA A 171 23.42 -64.80 -23.50
CA ALA A 171 24.34 -65.77 -22.94
C ALA A 171 23.61 -67.01 -22.41
N TYR A 172 22.44 -66.84 -21.80
CA TYR A 172 21.59 -67.93 -21.32
C TYR A 172 21.03 -68.78 -22.47
N ASP A 173 20.51 -68.15 -23.53
CA ASP A 173 20.00 -68.84 -24.72
C ASP A 173 21.11 -69.66 -25.39
N ALA A 174 22.31 -69.10 -25.54
CA ALA A 174 23.48 -69.81 -26.08
C ALA A 174 23.91 -71.02 -25.24
N LEU A 175 23.86 -70.91 -23.90
CA LEU A 175 24.14 -72.03 -23.01
C LEU A 175 23.09 -73.14 -23.13
N THR A 176 21.82 -72.78 -23.28
CA THR A 176 20.71 -73.73 -23.45
C THR A 176 20.84 -74.51 -24.76
N GLU A 177 21.14 -73.83 -25.87
CA GLU A 177 21.42 -74.45 -27.17
C GLU A 177 22.65 -75.39 -27.13
N SER A 178 23.69 -75.01 -26.38
CA SER A 178 24.88 -75.87 -26.20
C SER A 178 24.62 -77.09 -25.32
N THR A 179 23.69 -76.99 -24.37
CA THR A 179 23.32 -78.07 -23.45
C THR A 179 22.41 -79.09 -24.14
N GLU A 180 21.51 -78.65 -25.04
CA GLU A 180 20.72 -79.56 -25.88
C GLU A 180 21.61 -80.36 -26.85
N ARG A 181 22.68 -79.76 -27.38
CA ARG A 181 23.67 -80.48 -28.22
C ARG A 181 24.54 -81.48 -27.47
N SER A 182 24.68 -81.36 -26.15
CA SER A 182 25.56 -82.21 -25.34
C SER A 182 24.88 -83.48 -24.80
N LYS A 183 23.56 -83.62 -24.95
CA LYS A 183 22.78 -84.71 -24.33
C LYS A 183 22.57 -85.93 -25.24
N ASP A 184 23.14 -85.91 -26.44
CA ASP A 184 23.02 -86.96 -27.48
C ASP A 184 24.29 -87.82 -27.67
N ASP A 185 25.29 -87.74 -26.78
CA ASP A 185 26.43 -88.67 -26.69
C ASP A 185 26.37 -89.50 -25.38
#